data_AF-A0A416SST7-F1
#
_entry.id   AF-A0A416SST7-F1
#
_cell.length_a   1.000
_cell.length_b   1.000
_cell.length_c   1.000
_cell.angle_alpha   90.00
_cell.angle_beta   90.00
_cell.angle_gamma   90.00
#
_symmetry.space_group_name_H-M   'P 1'
#
loop_
_entity.id
_entity.type
_entity.pdbx_description
1 polymer ?
#
loop_
_entity_poly.entity_id
_entity_poly.type
_entity_poly.pdbx_seq_one_letter_code
_entity_poly.pdbx_strand_id
1 'polypeptide(L)'
;MMAESVKIIIADARLAEGKEAYLLSQAAPCYVKKHKASKIKKDALQELVTGYLLKHYLDISKDEQLTYNMYDKPSLASAETCFNISHSGDYVVLAIADCEVGVDIEKVMPFHEATVKKVFHTKQKEELYKTEGLARNERFTQMWTQCEARLKLKGVGFAEGWDKAKELEECCSLYTTRIDDYFISCATENPADIEIVTLNNEDEKWRKEL
;
A
#
# COMPACT_ATOMS: atom_id res chain seq x y z
N MET A 1 6.51 -14.49 23.51
CA MET A 1 5.64 -13.81 22.53
C MET A 1 5.94 -14.43 21.18
N MET A 2 4.93 -14.78 20.39
CA MET A 2 5.17 -15.10 18.98
C MET A 2 5.67 -13.83 18.28
N ALA A 3 6.61 -13.95 17.35
CA ALA A 3 7.00 -12.80 16.53
C ALA A 3 5.80 -12.41 15.66
N GLU A 4 5.50 -11.12 15.60
CA GLU A 4 4.54 -10.58 14.63
C GLU A 4 5.02 -10.92 13.22
N SER A 5 4.08 -11.18 12.30
CA SER A 5 4.43 -11.52 10.91
C SER A 5 3.62 -10.69 9.93
N VAL A 6 4.27 -10.25 8.87
CA VAL A 6 3.63 -9.51 7.77
C VAL A 6 3.95 -10.19 6.45
N LYS A 7 2.89 -10.52 5.71
CA LYS A 7 2.97 -10.92 4.30
C LYS A 7 2.63 -9.72 3.42
N ILE A 8 3.57 -9.30 2.59
CA ILE A 8 3.41 -8.23 1.61
C ILE A 8 3.29 -8.85 0.22
N ILE A 9 2.10 -8.74 -0.37
CA ILE A 9 1.83 -9.16 -1.75
C ILE A 9 1.94 -7.93 -2.65
N ILE A 10 2.76 -8.01 -3.69
CA ILE A 10 2.99 -6.96 -4.68
C ILE A 10 2.50 -7.48 -6.03
N ALA A 11 1.47 -6.88 -6.59
CA ALA A 11 0.87 -7.32 -7.85
C ALA A 11 1.08 -6.28 -8.96
N ASP A 12 1.59 -6.73 -10.11
CA ASP A 12 1.66 -5.92 -11.33
C ASP A 12 0.27 -5.82 -11.97
N ALA A 13 -0.34 -4.64 -11.86
CA ALA A 13 -1.69 -4.39 -12.34
C ALA A 13 -1.81 -4.37 -13.87
N ARG A 14 -0.70 -4.23 -14.60
CA ARG A 14 -0.70 -4.32 -16.07
C ARG A 14 -1.11 -5.71 -16.54
N LEU A 15 -0.86 -6.73 -15.74
CA LEU A 15 -1.19 -8.12 -16.06
C LEU A 15 -2.69 -8.41 -16.04
N ALA A 16 -3.50 -7.50 -15.50
CA ALA A 16 -4.95 -7.57 -15.57
C ALA A 16 -5.53 -7.14 -16.93
N GLU A 17 -4.73 -6.45 -17.77
CA GLU A 17 -5.18 -5.97 -19.06
C GLU A 17 -5.52 -7.13 -20.01
N GLY A 18 -6.73 -7.10 -20.58
CA GLY A 18 -7.25 -8.17 -21.43
C GLY A 18 -7.85 -9.36 -20.67
N LYS A 19 -7.88 -9.31 -19.34
CA LYS A 19 -8.38 -10.38 -18.45
C LYS A 19 -9.45 -9.90 -17.49
N GLU A 20 -10.00 -8.71 -17.74
CA GLU A 20 -10.90 -8.02 -16.84
C GLU A 20 -12.17 -8.84 -16.57
N ALA A 21 -12.71 -9.52 -17.58
CA ALA A 21 -13.90 -10.36 -17.43
C ALA A 21 -13.71 -11.49 -16.39
N TYR A 22 -12.55 -12.14 -16.40
CA TYR A 22 -12.21 -13.18 -15.41
C TYR A 22 -12.06 -12.56 -14.02
N LEU A 23 -11.23 -11.52 -13.91
CA LEU A 23 -10.95 -10.83 -12.65
C LEU A 23 -12.21 -10.26 -12.00
N LEU A 24 -13.15 -9.74 -12.79
CA LEU A 24 -14.44 -9.22 -12.30
C LEU A 24 -15.27 -10.30 -11.59
N SER A 25 -15.15 -11.57 -11.98
CA SER A 25 -15.81 -12.69 -11.29
C SER A 25 -15.08 -13.11 -10.00
N GLN A 26 -13.81 -12.75 -9.88
CA GLN A 26 -12.91 -13.14 -8.79
C GLN A 26 -12.54 -11.97 -7.86
N ALA A 27 -13.17 -10.81 -8.02
CA ALA A 27 -12.88 -9.63 -7.20
C ALA A 27 -13.94 -9.36 -6.13
N ALA A 28 -13.51 -8.77 -5.01
CA ALA A 28 -14.40 -8.27 -3.96
C ALA A 28 -15.44 -7.27 -4.53
N PRO A 29 -16.75 -7.39 -4.18
CA PRO A 29 -17.80 -6.62 -4.85
C PRO A 29 -17.66 -5.10 -4.75
N CYS A 30 -17.21 -4.56 -3.60
CA CYS A 30 -16.95 -3.14 -3.43
C CYS A 30 -15.89 -2.61 -4.41
N TYR A 31 -14.85 -3.39 -4.69
CA TYR A 31 -13.80 -3.03 -5.66
C TYR A 31 -14.25 -3.20 -7.11
N VAL A 32 -15.15 -4.14 -7.40
CA VAL A 32 -15.83 -4.20 -8.70
C VAL A 32 -16.63 -2.91 -8.96
N LYS A 33 -17.30 -2.36 -7.94
CA LYS A 33 -18.01 -1.08 -8.06
C LYS A 33 -17.04 0.07 -8.32
N LYS A 34 -15.91 0.13 -7.59
CA LYS A 34 -14.86 1.15 -7.79
C LYS A 34 -14.24 1.09 -9.19
N HIS A 35 -13.88 -0.11 -9.66
CA HIS A 35 -13.40 -0.35 -11.02
C HIS A 35 -14.37 0.25 -12.07
N LYS A 36 -15.66 -0.07 -11.96
CA LYS A 36 -16.69 0.42 -12.90
C LYS A 36 -16.92 1.94 -12.83
N ALA A 37 -16.69 2.54 -11.66
CA ALA A 37 -16.84 3.99 -11.47
C ALA A 37 -15.62 4.78 -11.95
N SER A 38 -14.47 4.12 -12.09
CA SER A 38 -13.22 4.78 -12.46
C SER A 38 -13.21 5.17 -13.94
N LYS A 39 -12.82 6.43 -14.21
CA LYS A 39 -12.74 6.97 -15.58
C LYS A 39 -11.37 6.77 -16.21
N ILE A 40 -10.36 6.56 -15.38
CA ILE A 40 -8.98 6.37 -15.80
C ILE A 40 -8.74 4.87 -15.85
N LYS A 41 -8.39 4.35 -17.03
CA LYS A 41 -8.18 2.90 -17.24
C LYS A 41 -7.19 2.30 -16.24
N LYS A 42 -6.12 3.04 -15.94
CA LYS A 42 -5.09 2.63 -14.98
C LYS A 42 -5.67 2.42 -13.58
N ASP A 43 -6.35 3.43 -13.05
CA ASP A 43 -7.01 3.37 -11.75
C ASP A 43 -8.05 2.24 -11.73
N ALA A 44 -8.80 2.05 -12.82
CA ALA A 44 -9.74 0.94 -12.94
C ALA A 44 -9.04 -0.42 -12.78
N LEU A 45 -7.88 -0.63 -13.42
CA LEU A 45 -7.11 -1.87 -13.28
C LEU A 45 -6.57 -2.06 -11.86
N GLN A 46 -6.10 -1.00 -11.21
CA GLN A 46 -5.65 -1.05 -9.81
C GLN A 46 -6.79 -1.45 -8.86
N GLU A 47 -7.98 -0.89 -9.03
CA GLU A 47 -9.16 -1.24 -8.24
C GLU A 47 -9.56 -2.71 -8.46
N LEU A 48 -9.52 -3.18 -9.71
CA LEU A 48 -9.84 -4.56 -10.04
C LEU A 48 -8.87 -5.57 -9.41
N VAL A 49 -7.57 -5.28 -9.51
CA VAL A 49 -6.51 -6.11 -8.92
C VAL A 49 -6.58 -6.07 -7.39
N THR A 50 -6.87 -4.92 -6.79
CA THR A 50 -7.12 -4.82 -5.35
C THR A 50 -8.27 -5.74 -4.94
N GLY A 51 -9.40 -5.68 -5.67
CA GLY A 51 -10.53 -6.56 -5.42
C GLY A 51 -10.18 -8.04 -5.54
N TYR A 52 -9.37 -8.42 -6.53
CA TYR A 52 -8.88 -9.78 -6.67
C TYR A 52 -8.03 -10.22 -5.47
N LEU A 53 -7.05 -9.40 -5.06
CA LEU A 53 -6.17 -9.73 -3.94
C LEU A 53 -6.95 -9.93 -2.65
N LEU A 54 -7.91 -9.04 -2.38
CA LEU A 54 -8.78 -9.14 -1.21
C LEU A 54 -9.64 -10.41 -1.21
N LYS A 55 -10.17 -10.81 -2.37
CA LYS A 55 -10.92 -12.07 -2.46
C LYS A 55 -10.00 -13.29 -2.34
N HIS A 56 -8.87 -13.31 -3.04
CA HIS A 56 -7.99 -14.49 -3.09
C HIS A 56 -7.23 -14.74 -1.77
N TYR A 57 -6.79 -13.68 -1.09
CA TYR A 57 -5.97 -13.80 0.11
C TYR A 57 -6.74 -13.65 1.42
N LEU A 58 -7.92 -13.01 1.41
CA LEU A 58 -8.72 -12.76 2.61
C LEU A 58 -10.16 -13.29 2.52
N ASP A 59 -10.49 -14.01 1.44
CA ASP A 59 -11.83 -14.57 1.18
C ASP A 59 -12.97 -13.53 1.26
N ILE A 60 -12.69 -12.28 0.87
CA ILE A 60 -13.68 -11.21 0.83
C ILE A 60 -14.56 -11.41 -0.41
N SER A 61 -15.75 -11.98 -0.18
CA SER A 61 -16.77 -12.25 -1.21
C SER A 61 -18.01 -11.36 -1.06
N LYS A 62 -18.16 -10.67 0.07
CA LYS A 62 -19.29 -9.81 0.41
C LYS A 62 -18.83 -8.51 1.06
N ASP A 63 -19.56 -7.43 0.82
CA ASP A 63 -19.19 -6.10 1.34
C ASP A 63 -19.28 -6.05 2.88
N GLU A 64 -20.16 -6.85 3.48
CA GLU A 64 -20.37 -6.93 4.94
C GLU A 64 -19.18 -7.53 5.70
N GLN A 65 -18.24 -8.17 4.99
CA GLN A 65 -16.98 -8.64 5.59
C GLN A 65 -16.01 -7.49 5.85
N LEU A 66 -16.28 -6.29 5.33
CA LEU A 66 -15.47 -5.10 5.51
C LEU A 66 -16.17 -4.09 6.41
N THR A 67 -15.41 -3.52 7.33
CA THR A 67 -15.76 -2.33 8.09
C THR A 67 -14.82 -1.20 7.70
N TYR A 68 -15.26 0.04 7.92
CA TYR A 68 -14.48 1.23 7.59
C TYR A 68 -14.46 2.15 8.80
N ASN A 69 -13.29 2.69 9.11
CA ASN A 69 -13.19 3.74 10.13
C ASN A 69 -13.63 5.10 9.57
N MET A 70 -13.58 6.15 10.40
CA MET A 70 -13.99 7.51 10.00
C MET A 70 -13.13 8.15 8.90
N TYR A 71 -12.02 7.52 8.50
CA TYR A 71 -11.10 7.97 7.46
C TYR A 71 -11.05 6.98 6.27
N ASP A 72 -12.08 6.15 6.11
CA ASP A 72 -12.21 5.15 5.05
C ASP A 72 -11.12 4.07 5.02
N LYS A 73 -10.36 3.87 6.11
CA LYS A 73 -9.47 2.70 6.22
C LYS A 73 -10.32 1.44 6.35
N PRO A 74 -10.19 0.46 5.44
CA PRO A 74 -10.92 -0.79 5.53
C PRO A 74 -10.28 -1.74 6.55
N SER A 75 -11.11 -2.54 7.21
CA SER A 75 -10.72 -3.60 8.13
C SER A 75 -11.65 -4.81 7.97
N LEU A 76 -11.21 -6.01 8.38
CA LEU A 76 -12.08 -7.18 8.40
C LEU A 76 -13.06 -7.11 9.58
N ALA A 77 -14.32 -7.41 9.33
CA ALA A 77 -15.35 -7.46 10.37
C ALA A 77 -15.07 -8.52 11.46
N SER A 78 -14.34 -9.59 11.13
CA SER A 78 -13.96 -10.63 12.08
C SER A 78 -12.86 -10.20 13.07
N ALA A 79 -12.07 -9.17 12.72
CA ALA A 79 -10.90 -8.69 13.47
C ALA A 79 -9.82 -9.76 13.75
N GLU A 80 -9.86 -10.92 13.09
CA GLU A 80 -8.87 -12.01 13.27
C GLU A 80 -7.56 -11.75 12.52
N THR A 81 -7.59 -10.88 11.52
CA THR A 81 -6.45 -10.55 10.67
C THR A 81 -6.53 -9.09 10.30
N CYS A 82 -5.40 -8.40 10.39
CA CYS A 82 -5.27 -7.03 9.95
C CYS A 82 -4.72 -7.00 8.52
N PHE A 83 -5.16 -6.01 7.75
CA PHE A 83 -4.63 -5.81 6.42
C PHE A 83 -4.56 -4.33 6.08
N ASN A 84 -3.72 -4.00 5.11
CA ASN A 84 -3.70 -2.69 4.50
C ASN A 84 -3.35 -2.78 3.02
N ILE A 85 -3.82 -1.81 2.25
CA ILE A 85 -3.65 -1.79 0.79
C ILE A 85 -3.11 -0.44 0.35
N SER A 86 -2.32 -0.46 -0.72
CA SER A 86 -1.94 0.75 -1.46
C SER A 86 -1.78 0.42 -2.93
N HIS A 87 -1.83 1.43 -3.79
CA HIS A 87 -1.52 1.29 -5.20
C HIS A 87 -0.90 2.58 -5.71
N SER A 88 0.11 2.45 -6.57
CA SER A 88 0.74 3.58 -7.22
C SER A 88 1.31 3.11 -8.54
N GLY A 89 1.11 3.91 -9.58
CA GLY A 89 1.53 3.55 -10.92
C GLY A 89 1.06 2.13 -11.32
N ASP A 90 1.99 1.24 -11.64
CA ASP A 90 1.66 -0.05 -12.23
C ASP A 90 1.40 -1.14 -11.18
N TYR A 91 1.54 -0.84 -9.90
CA TYR A 91 1.52 -1.84 -8.83
C TYR A 91 0.40 -1.60 -7.82
N VAL A 92 -0.13 -2.72 -7.30
CA VAL A 92 -0.99 -2.78 -6.12
C VAL A 92 -0.26 -3.59 -5.05
N VAL A 93 -0.29 -3.12 -3.81
CA VAL A 93 0.26 -3.83 -2.66
C VAL A 93 -0.83 -4.15 -1.64
N LEU A 94 -0.78 -5.35 -1.09
CA LEU A 94 -1.60 -5.82 0.02
C LEU A 94 -0.67 -6.33 1.13
N ALA A 95 -0.73 -5.73 2.30
CA ALA A 95 -0.11 -6.26 3.51
C ALA A 95 -1.17 -7.00 4.34
N ILE A 96 -0.81 -8.18 4.84
CA ILE A 96 -1.64 -9.02 5.72
C ILE A 96 -0.80 -9.34 6.95
N ALA A 97 -1.35 -9.14 8.13
CA ALA A 97 -0.62 -9.28 9.39
C ALA A 97 -1.52 -9.77 10.54
N ASP A 98 -0.89 -10.33 11.57
CA ASP A 98 -1.50 -10.64 12.87
C ASP A 98 -1.48 -9.46 13.85
N CYS A 99 -0.92 -8.32 13.42
CA CYS A 99 -0.90 -7.05 14.15
C CYS A 99 -1.39 -5.89 13.26
N GLU A 100 -1.68 -4.74 13.86
CA GLU A 100 -2.07 -3.56 13.09
C GLU A 100 -0.95 -3.17 12.11
N VAL A 101 -1.33 -2.93 10.85
CA VAL A 101 -0.38 -2.72 9.75
C VAL A 101 -0.79 -1.54 8.88
N GLY A 102 0.20 -0.84 8.36
CA GLY A 102 0.05 0.15 7.29
C GLY A 102 1.07 -0.11 6.19
N VAL A 103 0.63 -0.14 4.94
CA VAL A 103 1.50 -0.32 3.78
C VAL A 103 1.28 0.80 2.79
N ASP A 104 2.38 1.26 2.21
CA ASP A 104 2.32 2.19 1.11
C ASP A 104 3.28 1.82 -0.02
N ILE A 105 2.93 2.21 -1.25
CA ILE A 105 3.75 2.06 -2.44
C ILE A 105 3.70 3.35 -3.23
N GLU A 106 4.85 3.86 -3.66
CA GLU A 106 4.89 5.05 -4.51
C GLU A 106 5.91 4.94 -5.63
N LYS A 107 5.50 5.32 -6.84
CA LYS A 107 6.41 5.54 -7.95
C LYS A 107 7.32 6.72 -7.64
N VAL A 108 8.61 6.61 -8.00
CA VAL A 108 9.56 7.73 -7.89
C VAL A 108 8.96 8.98 -8.52
N MET A 109 8.75 9.99 -7.69
CA MET A 109 8.14 11.25 -8.07
C MET A 109 9.13 12.41 -7.93
N PRO A 110 8.95 13.47 -8.73
CA PRO A 110 9.76 14.67 -8.60
C PRO A 110 9.68 15.25 -7.18
N PHE A 111 10.83 15.70 -6.69
CA PHE A 111 10.92 16.44 -5.43
C PHE A 111 9.91 17.59 -5.39
N HIS A 112 9.10 17.64 -4.32
CA HIS A 112 8.08 18.66 -4.15
C HIS A 112 8.31 19.48 -2.87
N GLU A 113 8.89 20.67 -3.06
CA GLU A 113 9.29 21.60 -2.00
C GLU A 113 8.19 21.88 -0.96
N ALA A 114 6.95 22.08 -1.41
CA ALA A 114 5.84 22.40 -0.51
C ALA A 114 5.48 21.22 0.40
N THR A 115 5.52 19.99 -0.12
CA THR A 115 5.34 18.77 0.69
C THR A 115 6.47 18.67 1.71
N VAL A 116 7.71 18.86 1.29
CA VAL A 116 8.88 18.77 2.16
C VAL A 116 8.81 19.75 3.33
N LYS A 117 8.41 20.99 3.05
CA LYS A 117 8.24 22.02 4.08
C LYS A 117 7.16 21.67 5.09
N LYS A 118 6.05 21.07 4.65
CA LYS A 118 4.87 20.77 5.47
C LYS A 118 5.02 19.49 6.28
N VAL A 119 5.60 18.46 5.70
CA VAL A 119 5.51 17.07 6.22
C VAL A 119 6.75 16.68 7.00
N PHE A 120 7.93 16.92 6.44
CA PHE A 120 9.18 16.40 7.02
C PHE A 120 9.70 17.26 8.16
N HIS A 121 10.50 16.67 9.05
CA HIS A 121 11.18 17.39 10.12
C HIS A 121 12.55 17.94 9.65
N THR A 122 13.19 18.79 10.46
CA THR A 122 14.40 19.52 10.06
C THR A 122 15.51 18.62 9.50
N LYS A 123 15.84 17.49 10.16
CA LYS A 123 16.88 16.57 9.67
C LYS A 123 16.55 15.94 8.30
N GLN A 124 15.31 15.49 8.07
CA GLN A 124 14.86 14.97 6.77
C GLN A 124 14.93 16.06 5.69
N LYS A 125 14.52 17.30 6.01
CA LYS A 125 14.65 18.43 5.08
C LYS A 125 16.10 18.68 4.69
N GLU A 126 17.00 18.75 5.67
CA GLU A 126 18.44 18.93 5.43
C GLU A 126 19.02 17.82 4.56
N GLU A 127 18.61 16.57 4.78
CA GLU A 127 19.04 15.44 3.97
C GLU A 127 18.56 15.59 2.51
N LEU A 128 17.29 15.94 2.31
CA LEU A 128 16.74 16.14 0.96
C LEU A 128 17.41 17.31 0.24
N TYR A 129 17.71 18.41 0.93
CA TYR A 129 18.38 19.56 0.32
C TYR A 129 19.85 19.29 -0.04
N LYS A 130 20.50 18.29 0.58
CA LYS A 130 21.88 17.88 0.27
C LYS A 130 21.99 16.91 -0.91
N THR A 131 20.90 16.26 -1.29
CA THR A 131 20.84 15.39 -2.48
C THR A 131 20.41 16.19 -3.70
N GLU A 132 20.68 15.75 -4.94
CA GLU A 132 20.25 16.45 -6.16
C GLU A 132 19.76 15.45 -7.23
N GLY A 133 19.08 15.97 -8.26
CA GLY A 133 18.63 15.19 -9.41
C GLY A 133 17.75 14.00 -9.04
N LEU A 134 17.99 12.86 -9.71
CA LEU A 134 17.23 11.63 -9.48
C LEU A 134 17.36 11.12 -8.04
N ALA A 135 18.55 11.22 -7.43
CA ALA A 135 18.76 10.79 -6.05
C ALA A 135 17.89 11.58 -5.06
N ARG A 136 17.65 12.87 -5.31
CA ARG A 136 16.71 13.68 -4.50
C ARG A 136 15.28 13.19 -4.66
N ASN A 137 14.86 12.87 -5.88
CA ASN A 137 13.52 12.35 -6.16
C ASN A 137 13.30 10.98 -5.49
N GLU A 138 14.28 10.09 -5.59
CA GLU A 138 14.23 8.77 -4.94
C GLU A 138 14.16 8.91 -3.42
N ARG A 139 15.02 9.75 -2.82
CA ARG A 139 15.02 9.95 -1.37
C ARG A 139 13.74 10.60 -0.86
N PHE A 140 13.23 11.58 -1.60
CA PHE A 140 11.94 12.23 -1.32
C PHE A 140 10.80 11.20 -1.35
N THR A 141 10.74 10.39 -2.40
CA THR A 141 9.70 9.37 -2.56
C THR A 141 9.79 8.34 -1.44
N GLN A 142 10.99 7.85 -1.11
CA GLN A 142 11.18 6.91 -0.01
C GLN A 142 10.66 7.48 1.32
N MET A 143 11.04 8.70 1.67
CA MET A 143 10.56 9.34 2.92
C MET A 143 9.04 9.55 2.91
N TRP A 144 8.49 9.90 1.76
CA TRP A 144 7.05 10.06 1.58
C TRP A 144 6.30 8.74 1.82
N THR A 145 6.69 7.66 1.13
CA THR A 145 6.11 6.32 1.30
C THR A 145 6.18 5.84 2.75
N GLN A 146 7.29 6.13 3.43
CA GLN A 146 7.46 5.82 4.86
C GLN A 146 6.49 6.59 5.76
N CYS A 147 6.24 7.87 5.46
CA CYS A 147 5.25 8.66 6.20
C CYS A 147 3.83 8.15 5.94
N GLU A 148 3.47 7.84 4.69
CA GLU A 148 2.16 7.30 4.34
C GLU A 148 1.88 5.96 5.02
N ALA A 149 2.85 5.04 5.01
CA ALA A 149 2.72 3.75 5.69
C ALA A 149 2.42 3.91 7.19
N ARG A 150 3.08 4.87 7.86
CA ARG A 150 2.79 5.20 9.27
C ARG A 150 1.40 5.78 9.48
N LEU A 151 0.96 6.69 8.62
CA LEU A 151 -0.42 7.22 8.70
C LEU A 151 -1.46 6.12 8.52
N LYS A 152 -1.22 5.22 7.56
CA LYS A 152 -2.05 4.04 7.31
C LYS A 152 -2.06 3.08 8.49
N LEU A 153 -0.94 2.90 9.19
CA LEU A 153 -0.88 2.12 10.44
C LEU A 153 -1.85 2.69 11.48
N LYS A 154 -1.85 4.00 11.72
CA LYS A 154 -2.81 4.63 12.64
C LYS A 154 -4.25 4.69 12.13
N GLY A 155 -4.44 4.49 10.83
CA GLY A 155 -5.75 4.61 10.20
C GLY A 155 -6.28 6.03 10.18
N VAL A 156 -5.42 7.03 10.07
CA VAL A 156 -5.81 8.44 9.92
C VAL A 156 -5.64 8.89 8.48
N GLY A 157 -6.56 9.73 8.00
CA GLY A 157 -6.47 10.31 6.65
C GLY A 157 -5.43 11.42 6.54
N PHE A 158 -5.00 11.71 5.31
CA PHE A 158 -3.99 12.73 4.98
C PHE A 158 -4.27 14.14 5.49
N ALA A 159 -5.53 14.54 5.60
CA ALA A 159 -5.88 15.90 5.97
C ALA A 159 -5.54 16.23 7.44
N GLU A 160 -5.60 15.22 8.33
CA GLU A 160 -5.49 15.39 9.78
C GLU A 160 -4.32 14.63 10.41
N GLY A 161 -3.58 13.85 9.61
CA GLY A 161 -2.61 12.88 10.11
C GLY A 161 -1.17 13.38 10.32
N TRP A 162 -0.74 14.48 9.69
CA TRP A 162 0.71 14.77 9.57
C TRP A 162 1.44 15.02 10.89
N ASP A 163 0.78 15.64 11.87
CA ASP A 163 1.39 15.80 13.19
C ASP A 163 1.52 14.45 13.90
N LYS A 164 0.58 13.53 13.65
CA LYS A 164 0.62 12.14 14.16
C LYS A 164 1.68 11.28 13.46
N ALA A 165 1.99 11.52 12.19
CA ALA A 165 3.08 10.82 11.49
C ALA A 165 4.45 11.04 12.16
N LYS A 166 4.68 12.24 12.71
CA LYS A 166 5.92 12.59 13.41
C LYS A 166 6.04 11.83 14.74
N GLU A 167 4.93 11.74 15.48
CA GLU A 167 4.87 10.99 16.75
C GLU A 167 5.14 9.49 16.56
N LEU A 168 4.71 8.94 15.41
CA LEU A 168 4.91 7.53 15.07
C LEU A 168 6.33 7.16 14.72
N GLU A 169 7.15 8.10 14.26
CA GLU A 169 8.51 7.79 13.79
C GLU A 169 9.35 7.10 14.86
N GLU A 170 9.07 7.37 16.14
CA GLU A 170 9.77 6.79 17.30
C GLU A 170 9.05 5.58 17.91
N CYS A 171 7.81 5.28 17.52
CA CYS A 171 6.95 4.27 18.16
C CYS A 171 6.45 3.17 17.20
N CYS A 172 7.04 3.04 16.02
CA CYS A 172 6.71 1.97 15.08
C CYS A 172 7.96 1.33 14.48
N SER A 173 7.84 0.07 14.10
CA SER A 173 8.79 -0.59 13.21
C SER A 173 8.46 -0.26 11.76
N LEU A 174 9.49 -0.13 10.94
CA LEU A 174 9.36 0.22 9.53
C LEU A 174 10.27 -0.67 8.68
N TYR A 175 9.64 -1.38 7.75
CA TYR A 175 10.33 -2.07 6.67
C TYR A 175 10.20 -1.25 5.38
N THR A 176 11.25 -1.14 4.58
CA THR A 176 11.19 -0.47 3.27
C THR A 176 11.99 -1.26 2.24
N THR A 177 11.37 -1.53 1.09
CA THR A 177 11.99 -2.19 -0.05
C THR A 177 11.67 -1.45 -1.34
N ARG A 178 12.18 -1.95 -2.46
CA ARG A 178 12.03 -1.35 -3.78
C ARG A 178 11.70 -2.42 -4.81
N ILE A 179 10.82 -2.08 -5.75
CA ILE A 179 10.58 -2.83 -7.00
C ILE A 179 10.61 -1.82 -8.15
N ASP A 180 11.39 -2.08 -9.20
CA ASP A 180 11.61 -1.13 -10.30
C ASP A 180 11.94 0.29 -9.81
N ASP A 181 11.14 1.29 -10.22
CA ASP A 181 11.18 2.68 -9.76
C ASP A 181 10.08 2.99 -8.72
N TYR A 182 9.75 2.02 -7.86
CA TYR A 182 8.77 2.17 -6.78
C TYR A 182 9.37 1.86 -5.40
N PHE A 183 9.06 2.70 -4.42
CA PHE A 183 9.32 2.39 -3.01
C PHE A 183 8.09 1.77 -2.38
N ILE A 184 8.31 0.78 -1.52
CA ILE A 184 7.26 0.15 -0.71
C ILE A 184 7.69 0.23 0.74
N SER A 185 6.82 0.76 1.60
CA SER A 185 7.05 0.82 3.04
C SER A 185 5.92 0.13 3.79
N CYS A 186 6.28 -0.64 4.82
CA CYS A 186 5.35 -1.31 5.71
C CYS A 186 5.67 -0.89 7.15
N ALA A 187 4.66 -0.40 7.86
CA ALA A 187 4.74 0.03 9.25
C ALA A 187 3.90 -0.89 10.14
N THR A 188 4.47 -1.28 11.28
CA THR A 188 3.85 -2.07 12.36
C THR A 188 4.22 -1.46 13.71
N GLU A 189 3.51 -1.79 14.78
CA GLU A 189 3.87 -1.27 16.12
C GLU A 189 5.21 -1.84 16.60
N ASN A 190 5.43 -3.14 16.43
CA ASN A 190 6.67 -3.82 16.81
C ASN A 190 7.39 -4.40 15.58
N PRO A 191 8.68 -4.75 15.69
CA PRO A 191 9.36 -5.49 14.63
C PRO A 191 8.64 -6.79 14.30
N ALA A 192 8.41 -7.01 13.00
CA ALA A 192 7.74 -8.17 12.46
C ALA A 192 8.60 -8.86 11.41
N ASP A 193 8.45 -10.18 11.29
CA ASP A 193 9.06 -10.97 10.21
C ASP A 193 8.32 -10.68 8.90
N ILE A 194 9.08 -10.31 7.86
CA ILE A 194 8.52 -9.87 6.57
C ILE A 194 8.67 -10.98 5.51
N GLU A 195 7.55 -11.42 4.96
CA GLU A 195 7.47 -12.27 3.77
C GLU A 195 7.01 -11.41 2.58
N ILE A 196 7.75 -11.44 1.46
CA ILE A 196 7.35 -10.76 0.23
C ILE A 196 6.97 -11.78 -0.83
N VAL A 197 5.79 -11.57 -1.42
CA VAL A 197 5.30 -12.31 -2.59
C VAL A 197 5.10 -11.32 -3.73
N THR A 198 5.69 -11.60 -4.89
CA THR A 198 5.54 -10.74 -6.08
C THR A 198 4.78 -11.50 -7.17
N LEU A 199 3.64 -10.95 -7.57
CA LEU A 199 2.79 -11.47 -8.63
C LEU A 199 3.09 -10.71 -9.93
N ASN A 200 4.04 -11.27 -10.69
CA ASN A 200 4.55 -10.70 -11.94
C ASN A 200 4.49 -11.74 -13.08
N ASN A 201 5.06 -11.41 -14.25
CA ASN A 201 5.06 -12.30 -15.42
C ASN A 201 5.84 -13.62 -15.23
N GLU A 202 6.71 -13.68 -14.23
CA GLU A 202 7.52 -14.86 -13.91
C GLU A 202 6.78 -15.82 -12.97
N ASP A 203 5.77 -15.35 -12.25
CA ASP A 203 4.92 -16.19 -11.42
C ASP A 203 3.98 -17.02 -12.32
N GLU A 204 4.30 -18.31 -12.46
CA GLU A 204 3.57 -19.23 -13.32
C GLU A 204 2.13 -19.45 -12.84
N LYS A 205 1.85 -19.35 -11.54
CA LYS A 205 0.50 -19.48 -10.99
C LYS A 205 -0.29 -18.22 -11.34
N TRP A 206 0.27 -17.04 -11.09
CA TRP A 206 -0.34 -15.76 -11.48
C TRP A 206 -0.60 -15.67 -12.98
N ARG A 207 0.33 -16.14 -13.82
CA ARG A 207 0.20 -16.16 -15.28
C ARG A 207 -0.75 -17.25 -15.82
N LYS A 208 -1.05 -18.29 -15.03
CA LYS A 208 -2.00 -19.34 -15.43
C LYS A 208 -3.41 -19.06 -14.90
N GLU A 209 -3.51 -18.44 -13.73
CA GLU A 209 -4.75 -18.00 -13.11
C GLU A 209 -5.29 -16.73 -13.79
N LEU A 210 -4.41 -15.86 -14.27
CA LEU A 210 -4.72 -14.75 -15.18
C LEU A 210 -4.37 -15.14 -16.60
#